data_AF-A0A3B0UA37-F1
#
_entry.id   AF-A0A3B0UA37-F1
#
_cell.length_a   1.000
_cell.length_b   1.000
_cell.length_c   1.000
_cell.angle_alpha   90.00
_cell.angle_beta   90.00
_cell.angle_gamma   90.00
#
_symmetry.space_group_name_H-M   'P 1'
#
loop_
_entity.id
_entity.type
_entity.pdbx_description
1 polymer ?
#
loop_
_entity_poly.entity_id
_entity_poly.type
_entity_poly.pdbx_seq_one_letter_code
_entity_poly.pdbx_strand_id
1 'polypeptide(L)'
;MSHTFDIGVAGPLAGFLVALGVLFYGFTHLPPKEYVFKIHPEYQLFGDNYEDIVYSKDTFFLKSDLEKIAPLHAARMGRDTVFMNQKGDVGFKIGSSILFDYMKNNWVPEEQLDRLPNAHELMHYPILLAGFLALMFTALNLLPIGQLDGGHVIFGMFGAHLHSHISKGFYIIAIFYSGLGVGFLNFVNPFIINRPTTDLLIDLLLYLGIIFYLLQRVFSKIQMQLMVALAIYVAQMGVIFMWPGTTGYSGWFLFIFIVGRYIRVQHPAAEINEPLTPLQMMLGWVAIIIFIISFSLKPMIIG
;
A
#
# COMPACT_ATOMS: atom_id res chain seq x y z
N MET A 1 -15.90 2.69 -28.12
CA MET A 1 -15.82 3.16 -26.72
C MET A 1 -16.49 2.17 -25.76
N SER A 2 -17.71 1.72 -26.08
CA SER A 2 -18.46 0.69 -25.33
C SER A 2 -17.62 -0.56 -24.97
N HIS A 3 -17.09 -1.29 -25.96
CA HIS A 3 -16.35 -2.54 -25.71
C HIS A 3 -15.11 -2.41 -24.81
N THR A 4 -14.30 -1.37 -24.99
CA THR A 4 -13.12 -1.11 -24.15
C THR A 4 -13.49 -0.73 -22.71
N PHE A 5 -14.66 -0.11 -22.52
CA PHE A 5 -15.19 0.21 -21.21
C PHE A 5 -15.68 -1.06 -20.48
N ASP A 6 -16.43 -1.92 -21.16
CA ASP A 6 -16.95 -3.15 -20.57
C ASP A 6 -15.83 -4.09 -20.10
N ILE A 7 -14.74 -4.19 -20.89
CA ILE A 7 -13.53 -4.94 -20.51
C ILE A 7 -12.87 -4.33 -19.26
N GLY A 8 -12.68 -3.00 -19.24
CA GLY A 8 -12.08 -2.28 -18.11
C GLY A 8 -12.95 -2.23 -16.83
N VAL A 9 -14.22 -2.62 -16.88
CA VAL A 9 -15.08 -2.75 -15.70
C VAL A 9 -15.17 -4.20 -15.22
N ALA A 10 -15.34 -5.16 -16.14
CA ALA A 10 -15.70 -6.54 -15.79
C ALA A 10 -14.63 -7.24 -14.93
N GLY A 11 -13.35 -7.07 -15.27
CA GLY A 11 -12.23 -7.69 -14.54
C GLY A 11 -12.17 -7.26 -13.07
N PRO A 12 -12.07 -5.95 -12.78
CA PRO A 12 -12.06 -5.46 -11.39
C PRO A 12 -13.34 -5.77 -10.62
N LEU A 13 -14.53 -5.71 -11.23
CA LEU A 13 -15.78 -6.08 -10.53
C LEU A 13 -15.82 -7.56 -10.16
N ALA A 14 -15.34 -8.46 -11.01
CA ALA A 14 -15.21 -9.88 -10.69
C ALA A 14 -14.19 -10.10 -9.55
N GLY A 15 -13.02 -9.45 -9.63
CA GLY A 15 -12.00 -9.49 -8.58
C GLY A 15 -12.52 -8.98 -7.23
N PHE A 16 -13.31 -7.91 -7.24
CA PHE A 16 -13.96 -7.35 -6.07
C PHE A 16 -14.93 -8.34 -5.40
N LEU A 17 -15.83 -8.97 -6.19
CA LEU A 17 -16.80 -9.93 -5.67
C LEU A 17 -16.11 -11.17 -5.08
N VAL A 18 -15.03 -11.65 -5.71
CA VAL A 18 -14.21 -12.75 -5.16
C VAL A 18 -13.54 -12.31 -3.84
N ALA A 19 -12.97 -11.10 -3.79
CA ALA A 19 -12.36 -10.57 -2.57
C ALA A 19 -13.37 -10.45 -1.41
N LEU A 20 -14.59 -10.00 -1.68
CA LEU A 20 -15.68 -9.96 -0.69
C LEU A 20 -15.99 -11.37 -0.14
N GLY A 21 -16.16 -12.37 -1.01
CA GLY A 21 -16.45 -13.75 -0.58
C GLY A 21 -15.31 -14.38 0.24
N VAL A 22 -14.06 -14.17 -0.18
CA VAL A 22 -12.86 -14.66 0.51
C VAL A 22 -12.70 -14.01 1.89
N LEU A 23 -12.88 -12.68 1.98
CA LEU A 23 -12.80 -11.96 3.26
C LEU A 23 -13.98 -12.27 4.17
N PHE A 24 -15.19 -12.48 3.63
CA PHE A 24 -16.34 -12.93 4.42
C PHE A 24 -16.05 -14.26 5.10
N TYR A 25 -15.55 -15.25 4.34
CA TYR A 25 -15.13 -16.53 4.92
C TYR A 25 -13.98 -16.34 5.92
N GLY A 26 -12.98 -15.54 5.58
CA GLY A 26 -11.81 -15.29 6.43
C GLY A 26 -12.12 -14.65 7.79
N PHE A 27 -13.05 -13.70 7.86
CA PHE A 27 -13.47 -13.06 9.12
C PHE A 27 -14.49 -13.88 9.93
N THR A 28 -15.25 -14.79 9.29
CA THR A 28 -16.22 -15.65 9.98
C THR A 28 -15.65 -17.00 10.44
N HIS A 29 -14.50 -17.40 9.90
CA HIS A 29 -13.82 -18.67 10.20
C HIS A 29 -12.40 -18.42 10.72
N LEU A 30 -12.25 -17.51 11.69
CA LEU A 30 -10.96 -17.25 12.31
C LEU A 30 -10.48 -18.48 13.12
N PRO A 31 -9.22 -18.91 12.94
CA PRO A 31 -8.67 -20.00 13.74
C PRO A 31 -8.59 -19.58 15.23
N PRO A 32 -8.55 -20.54 16.16
CA PRO A 32 -8.33 -20.25 17.58
C PRO A 32 -7.04 -19.45 17.82
N LYS A 33 -6.99 -18.64 18.89
CA LYS A 33 -5.87 -17.74 19.18
C LYS A 33 -4.52 -18.47 19.30
N GLU A 34 -4.54 -19.72 19.78
CA GLU A 34 -3.39 -20.61 19.89
C GLU A 34 -2.81 -21.03 18.53
N TYR A 35 -3.45 -20.67 17.41
CA TYR A 35 -2.91 -20.81 16.07
C TYR A 35 -1.58 -20.07 15.92
N VAL A 36 -1.51 -18.82 16.40
CA VAL A 36 -0.27 -18.02 16.34
C VAL A 36 0.85 -18.70 17.14
N PHE A 37 0.53 -19.30 18.29
CA PHE A 37 1.48 -20.02 19.14
C PHE A 37 2.07 -21.30 18.50
N LYS A 38 1.54 -21.77 17.36
CA LYS A 38 2.14 -22.85 16.57
C LYS A 38 3.22 -22.35 15.60
N ILE A 39 3.18 -21.06 15.28
CA ILE A 39 4.09 -20.35 14.37
C ILE A 39 5.18 -19.66 15.20
N HIS A 40 4.76 -19.01 16.29
CA HIS A 40 5.57 -18.30 17.27
C HIS A 40 5.37 -18.88 18.69
N PRO A 41 5.95 -20.06 19.01
CA PRO A 41 5.84 -20.63 20.35
C PRO A 41 6.35 -19.72 21.47
N GLU A 42 7.30 -18.84 21.16
CA GLU A 42 7.83 -17.82 22.07
C GLU A 42 6.78 -16.84 22.59
N TYR A 43 5.68 -16.62 21.87
CA TYR A 43 4.60 -15.74 22.34
C TYR A 43 3.83 -16.35 23.53
N GLN A 44 3.89 -17.67 23.73
CA GLN A 44 3.30 -18.33 24.91
C GLN A 44 3.89 -17.83 26.24
N LEU A 45 5.14 -17.34 26.23
CA LEU A 45 5.79 -16.73 27.40
C LEU A 45 5.09 -15.44 27.88
N PHE A 46 4.28 -14.82 27.01
CA PHE A 46 3.56 -13.57 27.28
C PHE A 46 2.03 -13.77 27.41
N GLY A 47 1.54 -14.99 27.18
CA GLY A 47 0.13 -15.37 27.29
C GLY A 47 -0.80 -14.62 26.32
N ASP A 48 -2.07 -14.45 26.72
CA ASP A 48 -3.09 -13.86 25.86
C ASP A 48 -2.83 -12.40 25.46
N ASN A 49 -2.01 -11.68 26.23
CA ASN A 49 -1.67 -10.28 25.98
C ASN A 49 -0.33 -10.14 25.22
N TYR A 50 0.12 -11.19 24.52
CA TYR A 50 1.38 -11.15 23.78
C TYR A 50 1.46 -9.99 22.79
N GLU A 51 0.36 -9.61 22.11
CA GLU A 51 0.38 -8.54 21.10
C GLU A 51 0.82 -7.17 21.66
N ASP A 52 0.31 -6.82 22.85
CA ASP A 52 0.63 -5.59 23.59
C ASP A 52 2.05 -5.57 24.18
N ILE A 53 2.75 -6.71 24.12
CA ILE A 53 4.10 -6.89 24.65
C ILE A 53 5.09 -6.99 23.49
N VAL A 54 4.83 -7.88 22.54
CA VAL A 54 5.70 -8.20 21.39
C VAL A 54 5.76 -7.07 20.37
N TYR A 55 4.65 -6.36 20.08
CA TYR A 55 4.63 -5.33 19.03
C TYR A 55 4.59 -3.88 19.53
N SER A 56 4.45 -3.67 20.84
CA SER A 56 4.21 -2.34 21.43
C SER A 56 5.24 -1.94 22.50
N LYS A 57 6.14 -2.84 22.91
CA LYS A 57 7.13 -2.60 23.96
C LYS A 57 8.49 -3.15 23.55
N ASP A 58 9.56 -2.50 23.99
CA ASP A 58 10.92 -3.04 23.92
C ASP A 58 10.99 -4.21 24.92
N THR A 59 10.88 -5.44 24.43
CA THR A 59 10.78 -6.64 25.28
C THR A 59 11.88 -7.65 24.99
N PHE A 60 12.11 -8.57 25.93
CA PHE A 60 13.03 -9.68 25.76
C PHE A 60 12.57 -10.91 26.52
N PHE A 61 13.07 -12.07 26.12
CA PHE A 61 12.93 -13.33 26.85
C PHE A 61 14.27 -14.09 26.87
N LEU A 62 14.39 -15.01 27.81
CA LEU A 62 15.55 -15.90 27.90
C LEU A 62 15.28 -17.17 27.10
N LYS A 63 16.28 -17.60 26.32
CA LYS A 63 16.26 -18.86 25.57
C LYS A 63 15.95 -20.05 26.49
N SER A 64 16.49 -20.05 27.71
CA SER A 64 16.24 -21.09 28.72
C SER A 64 14.78 -21.16 29.21
N ASP A 65 14.00 -20.10 29.05
CA ASP A 65 12.54 -20.13 29.29
C ASP A 65 11.81 -20.72 28.07
N LEU A 66 12.24 -20.37 26.85
CA LEU A 66 11.71 -20.99 25.62
C LEU A 66 12.05 -22.49 25.53
N GLU A 67 13.20 -22.93 26.02
CA GLU A 67 13.59 -24.36 26.05
C GLU A 67 12.60 -25.25 26.81
N LYS A 68 11.89 -24.69 27.80
CA LYS A 68 10.87 -25.41 28.61
C LYS A 68 9.60 -25.72 27.82
N ILE A 69 9.28 -24.90 26.80
CA ILE A 69 8.01 -24.98 26.04
C ILE A 69 8.22 -25.39 24.57
N ALA A 70 9.36 -25.03 23.97
CA ALA A 70 9.65 -25.22 22.56
C ALA A 70 11.15 -25.45 22.30
N PRO A 71 11.75 -26.56 22.80
CA PRO A 71 13.19 -26.80 22.74
C PRO A 71 13.76 -26.80 21.31
N LEU A 72 13.00 -27.27 20.31
CA LEU A 72 13.41 -27.24 18.90
C LEU A 72 13.45 -25.82 18.30
N HIS A 73 12.66 -24.88 18.81
CA HIS A 73 12.72 -23.47 18.41
C HIS A 73 13.89 -22.78 19.11
N ALA A 74 14.02 -22.96 20.43
CA ALA A 74 15.15 -22.43 21.19
C ALA A 74 16.51 -22.91 20.66
N ALA A 75 16.64 -24.18 20.24
CA ALA A 75 17.86 -24.72 19.65
C ALA A 75 18.32 -24.00 18.37
N ARG A 76 17.41 -23.33 17.65
CA ARG A 76 17.72 -22.51 16.45
C ARG A 76 18.17 -21.09 16.80
N MET A 77 17.98 -20.65 18.04
CA MET A 77 18.36 -19.32 18.51
C MET A 77 19.82 -19.31 18.96
N GLY A 78 20.63 -18.47 18.31
CA GLY A 78 22.07 -18.34 18.55
C GLY A 78 22.47 -17.41 19.71
N ARG A 79 21.50 -16.85 20.45
CA ARG A 79 21.72 -15.98 21.61
C ARG A 79 20.86 -16.46 22.78
N ASP A 80 21.37 -16.28 24.00
CA ASP A 80 20.67 -16.69 25.21
C ASP A 80 19.63 -15.65 25.68
N THR A 81 19.82 -14.38 25.32
CA THR A 81 18.81 -13.32 25.43
C THR A 81 18.31 -12.99 24.03
N VAL A 82 17.00 -13.08 23.83
CA VAL A 82 16.32 -12.75 22.58
C VAL A 82 15.44 -11.55 22.82
N PHE A 83 15.63 -10.51 22.02
CA PHE A 83 14.86 -9.27 22.08
C PHE A 83 13.80 -9.25 20.97
N MET A 84 12.74 -8.49 21.17
CA MET A 84 11.67 -8.27 20.22
C MET A 84 11.31 -6.78 20.16
N ASN A 85 10.92 -6.31 18.97
CA ASN A 85 10.51 -4.92 18.73
C ASN A 85 11.58 -3.91 19.18
N GLN A 86 12.86 -4.26 18.97
CA GLN A 86 13.94 -3.30 19.10
C GLN A 86 13.89 -2.30 17.95
N LYS A 87 14.39 -1.09 18.23
CA LYS A 87 14.56 -0.04 17.23
C LYS A 87 15.58 -0.46 16.15
N GLY A 88 15.08 -1.02 15.05
CA GLY A 88 15.87 -1.57 13.95
C GLY A 88 15.60 -3.05 13.65
N ASP A 89 14.75 -3.73 14.42
CA ASP A 89 14.15 -5.00 14.00
C ASP A 89 13.32 -4.78 12.74
N VAL A 90 13.36 -5.73 11.81
CA VAL A 90 12.59 -5.66 10.56
C VAL A 90 11.25 -6.34 10.79
N GLY A 91 10.24 -5.57 11.21
CA GLY A 91 8.85 -6.00 11.25
C GLY A 91 8.24 -6.03 9.86
N PHE A 92 7.28 -6.94 9.67
CA PHE A 92 6.37 -6.91 8.51
C PHE A 92 4.95 -6.69 9.01
N LYS A 93 4.22 -5.78 8.38
CA LYS A 93 2.85 -5.43 8.75
C LYS A 93 2.01 -5.26 7.49
N ILE A 94 0.89 -5.98 7.42
CA ILE A 94 -0.10 -5.74 6.37
C ILE A 94 -0.86 -4.44 6.68
N GLY A 95 -1.12 -3.66 5.64
CA GLY A 95 -1.92 -2.44 5.71
C GLY A 95 -3.41 -2.71 5.86
N SER A 96 -4.20 -1.66 5.69
CA SER A 96 -5.66 -1.75 5.60
C SER A 96 -6.20 -0.87 4.48
N SER A 97 -7.48 -1.07 4.16
CA SER A 97 -8.29 -0.19 3.31
C SER A 97 -9.62 0.07 4.03
N ILE A 98 -10.36 1.09 3.59
CA ILE A 98 -11.64 1.47 4.21
C ILE A 98 -12.60 0.27 4.28
N LEU A 99 -12.66 -0.52 3.19
CA LEU A 99 -13.47 -1.72 3.13
C LEU A 99 -12.94 -2.84 4.02
N PHE A 100 -11.63 -3.09 4.04
CA PHE A 100 -11.04 -4.13 4.89
C PHE A 100 -11.27 -3.84 6.39
N ASP A 101 -11.08 -2.60 6.82
CA ASP A 101 -11.36 -2.18 8.20
C ASP A 101 -12.86 -2.23 8.54
N TYR A 102 -13.73 -1.88 7.59
CA TYR A 102 -15.17 -2.06 7.76
C TYR A 102 -15.54 -3.53 7.95
N MET A 103 -15.02 -4.44 7.13
CA MET A 103 -15.29 -5.88 7.24
C MET A 103 -14.74 -6.45 8.55
N LYS A 104 -13.49 -6.09 8.92
CA LYS A 104 -12.87 -6.47 10.20
C LYS A 104 -13.76 -6.13 11.39
N ASN A 105 -14.40 -4.96 11.36
CA ASN A 105 -15.20 -4.45 12.48
C ASN A 105 -16.68 -4.90 12.47
N ASN A 106 -17.19 -5.46 11.36
CA ASN A 106 -18.62 -5.77 11.20
C ASN A 106 -18.93 -7.24 10.84
N TRP A 107 -17.94 -8.03 10.38
CA TRP A 107 -18.16 -9.39 9.88
C TRP A 107 -17.56 -10.49 10.78
N VAL A 108 -16.82 -10.10 11.82
CA VAL A 108 -16.32 -11.04 12.83
C VAL A 108 -17.43 -11.34 13.84
N PRO A 109 -17.81 -12.62 14.06
CA PRO A 109 -18.77 -12.99 15.09
C PRO A 109 -18.29 -12.57 16.49
N GLU A 110 -19.21 -12.19 17.38
CA GLU A 110 -18.87 -11.73 18.75
C GLU A 110 -18.01 -12.74 19.53
N GLU A 111 -18.26 -14.03 19.32
CA GLU A 111 -17.53 -15.19 19.88
C GLU A 111 -16.10 -15.43 19.32
N GLN A 112 -15.67 -14.61 18.36
CA GLN A 112 -14.35 -14.68 17.70
C GLN A 112 -13.57 -13.35 17.78
N LEU A 113 -14.07 -12.34 18.50
CA LEU A 113 -13.40 -11.03 18.62
C LEU A 113 -12.00 -11.12 19.25
N ASP A 114 -11.76 -12.13 20.08
CA ASP A 114 -10.47 -12.47 20.70
C ASP A 114 -9.46 -13.13 19.73
N ARG A 115 -9.94 -13.60 18.57
CA ARG A 115 -9.15 -14.29 17.52
C ARG A 115 -8.74 -13.35 16.38
N LEU A 116 -9.13 -12.08 16.45
CA LEU A 116 -8.80 -11.07 15.45
C LEU A 116 -7.27 -10.90 15.36
N PRO A 117 -6.63 -11.21 14.23
CA PRO A 117 -5.18 -11.13 14.13
C PRO A 117 -4.66 -9.70 14.22
N ASN A 118 -3.51 -9.56 14.87
CA ASN A 118 -2.69 -8.37 14.74
C ASN A 118 -2.32 -8.09 13.27
N ALA A 119 -2.08 -6.83 12.92
CA ALA A 119 -1.67 -6.46 11.57
C ALA A 119 -0.28 -7.00 11.18
N HIS A 120 0.57 -7.31 12.18
CA HIS A 120 1.84 -8.02 11.98
C HIS A 120 1.62 -9.52 11.68
N GLU A 121 0.60 -10.12 12.29
CA GLU A 121 0.26 -11.54 12.13
C GLU A 121 -0.56 -11.85 10.88
N LEU A 122 -1.17 -10.87 10.21
CA LEU A 122 -2.10 -11.12 9.10
C LEU A 122 -1.49 -11.96 7.96
N MET A 123 -0.15 -11.91 7.77
CA MET A 123 0.54 -12.76 6.79
C MET A 123 0.41 -14.26 7.07
N HIS A 124 0.20 -14.64 8.33
CA HIS A 124 -0.04 -16.01 8.77
C HIS A 124 -1.49 -16.48 8.56
N TYR A 125 -2.40 -15.59 8.15
CA TYR A 125 -3.82 -15.90 7.94
C TYR A 125 -4.11 -15.93 6.43
N PRO A 126 -3.79 -17.04 5.72
CA PRO A 126 -3.69 -17.03 4.26
C PRO A 126 -4.97 -16.64 3.54
N ILE A 127 -6.15 -16.89 4.13
CA ILE A 127 -7.44 -16.49 3.56
C ILE A 127 -7.65 -14.98 3.68
N LEU A 128 -7.40 -14.38 4.85
CA LEU A 128 -7.47 -12.93 5.03
C LEU A 128 -6.44 -12.20 4.17
N LEU A 129 -5.21 -12.73 4.11
CA LEU A 129 -4.15 -12.23 3.24
C LEU A 129 -4.56 -12.31 1.76
N ALA A 130 -5.08 -13.44 1.30
CA ALA A 130 -5.55 -13.58 -0.09
C ALA A 130 -6.69 -12.61 -0.42
N GLY A 131 -7.63 -12.42 0.49
CA GLY A 131 -8.72 -11.45 0.36
C GLY A 131 -8.23 -10.00 0.32
N PHE A 132 -7.28 -9.64 1.20
CA PHE A 132 -6.63 -8.33 1.20
C PHE A 132 -5.86 -8.08 -0.11
N LEU A 133 -5.07 -9.06 -0.56
CA LEU A 133 -4.34 -8.99 -1.82
C LEU A 133 -5.29 -8.88 -3.02
N ALA A 134 -6.44 -9.57 -3.01
CA ALA A 134 -7.46 -9.45 -4.04
C ALA A 134 -8.09 -8.04 -4.09
N LEU A 135 -8.38 -7.42 -2.93
CA LEU A 135 -8.78 -6.00 -2.86
C LEU A 135 -7.66 -5.08 -3.38
N MET A 136 -6.41 -5.33 -3.01
CA MET A 136 -5.26 -4.54 -3.45
C MET A 136 -5.09 -4.62 -4.97
N PHE A 137 -5.09 -5.81 -5.58
CA PHE A 137 -4.99 -5.96 -7.04
C PHE A 137 -6.18 -5.35 -7.77
N THR A 138 -7.40 -5.47 -7.22
CA THR A 138 -8.59 -4.79 -7.74
C THR A 138 -8.40 -3.27 -7.75
N ALA A 139 -7.91 -2.69 -6.65
CA ALA A 139 -7.63 -1.26 -6.55
C ALA A 139 -6.47 -0.81 -7.45
N LEU A 140 -5.43 -1.64 -7.63
CA LEU A 140 -4.32 -1.39 -8.56
C LEU A 140 -4.79 -1.35 -10.01
N ASN A 141 -5.66 -2.27 -10.42
CA ASN A 141 -6.24 -2.25 -11.77
C ASN A 141 -7.13 -1.02 -11.98
N LEU A 142 -7.86 -0.59 -10.94
CA LEU A 142 -8.73 0.59 -10.99
C LEU A 142 -8.01 1.93 -10.78
N LEU A 143 -6.67 1.97 -10.75
CA LEU A 143 -5.94 3.24 -10.75
C LEU A 143 -6.30 4.07 -11.99
N PRO A 144 -6.58 5.38 -11.85
CA PRO A 144 -7.08 6.22 -12.94
C PRO A 144 -5.95 6.70 -13.87
N ILE A 145 -5.15 5.76 -14.39
CA ILE A 145 -3.87 6.04 -15.07
C ILE A 145 -3.54 5.06 -16.20
N GLY A 146 -3.06 5.63 -17.31
CA GLY A 146 -2.48 4.85 -18.41
C GLY A 146 -3.46 3.89 -19.09
N GLN A 147 -3.01 2.67 -19.34
CA GLN A 147 -3.79 1.57 -19.93
C GLN A 147 -4.34 0.59 -18.87
N LEU A 148 -4.38 0.98 -17.60
CA LEU A 148 -5.03 0.17 -16.57
C LEU A 148 -6.56 0.23 -16.74
N ASP A 149 -7.26 -0.73 -16.15
CA ASP A 149 -8.72 -0.85 -16.21
C ASP A 149 -9.42 0.45 -15.77
N GLY A 150 -8.96 1.06 -14.66
CA GLY A 150 -9.44 2.37 -14.19
C GLY A 150 -9.15 3.53 -15.14
N GLY A 151 -8.07 3.45 -15.92
CA GLY A 151 -7.78 4.37 -17.02
C GLY A 151 -8.84 4.28 -18.12
N HIS A 152 -9.19 3.07 -18.56
CA HIS A 152 -10.26 2.83 -19.53
C HIS A 152 -11.63 3.32 -19.02
N VAL A 153 -11.95 3.11 -17.74
CA VAL A 153 -13.19 3.61 -17.10
C VAL A 153 -13.25 5.14 -17.16
N ILE A 154 -12.23 5.83 -16.66
CA ILE A 154 -12.16 7.30 -16.66
C ILE A 154 -12.17 7.87 -18.10
N PHE A 155 -11.48 7.20 -19.03
CA PHE A 155 -11.49 7.58 -20.44
C PHE A 155 -12.88 7.43 -21.07
N GLY A 156 -13.59 6.33 -20.81
CA GLY A 156 -14.93 6.10 -21.33
C GLY A 156 -15.96 7.08 -20.76
N MET A 157 -15.89 7.38 -19.47
CA MET A 157 -16.84 8.28 -18.80
C MET A 157 -16.67 9.75 -19.19
N PHE A 158 -15.42 10.22 -19.34
CA PHE A 158 -15.11 11.65 -19.43
C PHE A 158 -14.26 12.06 -20.66
N GLY A 159 -13.92 11.11 -21.52
CA GLY A 159 -13.14 11.31 -22.73
C GLY A 159 -11.65 11.60 -22.49
N ALA A 160 -10.92 11.64 -23.61
CA ALA A 160 -9.46 11.77 -23.63
C ALA A 160 -8.91 13.00 -22.88
N HIS A 161 -9.62 14.14 -22.97
CA HIS A 161 -9.15 15.39 -22.37
C HIS A 161 -9.13 15.33 -20.85
N LEU A 162 -10.24 14.91 -20.21
CA LEU A 162 -10.29 14.84 -18.74
C LEU A 162 -9.43 13.67 -18.23
N HIS A 163 -9.43 12.52 -18.91
CA HIS A 163 -8.52 11.41 -18.59
C HIS A 163 -7.06 11.86 -18.53
N SER A 164 -6.57 12.57 -19.56
CA SER A 164 -5.20 13.12 -19.58
C SER A 164 -4.88 13.97 -18.34
N HIS A 165 -5.83 14.78 -17.85
CA HIS A 165 -5.63 15.61 -16.67
C HIS A 165 -5.66 14.78 -15.37
N ILE A 166 -6.65 13.88 -15.22
CA ILE A 166 -6.79 12.99 -14.07
C ILE A 166 -5.55 12.12 -13.90
N SER A 167 -5.09 11.44 -14.96
CA SER A 167 -3.93 10.53 -14.89
C SER A 167 -2.63 11.25 -14.58
N LYS A 168 -2.42 12.47 -15.13
CA LYS A 168 -1.26 13.32 -14.79
C LYS A 168 -1.31 13.77 -13.34
N GLY A 169 -2.47 14.26 -12.88
CA GLY A 169 -2.69 14.69 -11.49
C GLY A 169 -2.45 13.53 -10.53
N PHE A 170 -3.05 12.37 -10.79
CA PHE A 170 -2.87 11.15 -10.00
C PHE A 170 -1.41 10.73 -9.91
N TYR A 171 -0.67 10.70 -11.03
CA TYR A 171 0.75 10.34 -11.03
C TYR A 171 1.61 11.31 -10.21
N ILE A 172 1.33 12.61 -10.29
CA ILE A 172 2.03 13.65 -9.52
C ILE A 172 1.72 13.51 -8.01
N ILE A 173 0.45 13.29 -7.65
CA ILE A 173 0.01 13.02 -6.27
C ILE A 173 0.65 11.74 -5.74
N ALA A 174 0.76 10.70 -6.57
CA ALA A 174 1.44 9.45 -6.20
C ALA A 174 2.94 9.68 -5.94
N ILE A 175 3.66 10.42 -6.79
CA ILE A 175 5.08 10.79 -6.52
C ILE A 175 5.20 11.58 -5.22
N PHE A 176 4.33 12.59 -5.05
CA PHE A 176 4.28 13.41 -3.85
C PHE A 176 4.07 12.55 -2.59
N TYR A 177 3.07 11.66 -2.59
CA TYR A 177 2.78 10.78 -1.47
C TYR A 177 3.87 9.72 -1.24
N SER A 178 4.55 9.25 -2.28
CA SER A 178 5.57 8.20 -2.15
C SER A 178 6.79 8.69 -1.38
N GLY A 179 7.24 9.91 -1.66
CA GLY A 179 8.47 10.45 -1.06
C GLY A 179 8.29 11.35 0.16
N LEU A 180 7.06 11.68 0.54
CA LEU A 180 6.76 12.59 1.66
C LEU A 180 7.43 12.13 2.96
N GLY A 181 8.40 12.89 3.48
CA GLY A 181 9.12 12.61 4.73
C GLY A 181 10.14 11.46 4.67
N VAL A 182 10.06 10.60 3.65
CA VAL A 182 10.85 9.38 3.52
C VAL A 182 11.89 9.43 2.38
N GLY A 183 11.79 10.41 1.48
CA GLY A 183 12.64 10.50 0.30
C GLY A 183 12.44 9.30 -0.64
N PHE A 184 13.46 8.92 -1.41
CA PHE A 184 13.38 7.76 -2.30
C PHE A 184 13.79 6.47 -1.56
N LEU A 185 12.82 5.55 -1.42
CA LEU A 185 13.00 4.21 -0.83
C LEU A 185 13.65 4.20 0.57
N ASN A 186 13.58 5.30 1.32
CA ASN A 186 14.29 5.54 2.59
C ASN A 186 15.84 5.59 2.49
N PHE A 187 16.44 5.35 1.33
CA PHE A 187 17.90 5.38 1.14
C PHE A 187 18.42 6.78 0.85
N VAL A 188 17.66 7.58 0.08
CA VAL A 188 18.01 8.95 -0.33
C VAL A 188 16.97 9.89 0.27
N ASN A 189 17.25 10.51 1.42
CA ASN A 189 16.26 11.26 2.18
C ASN A 189 16.72 12.69 2.55
N PRO A 190 16.38 13.70 1.74
CA PRO A 190 16.76 15.10 1.98
C PRO A 190 16.00 15.75 3.16
N PHE A 191 15.05 15.05 3.80
CA PHE A 191 14.31 15.56 4.95
C PHE A 191 15.04 15.32 6.29
N ILE A 192 16.12 14.52 6.30
CA ILE A 192 16.92 14.22 7.50
C ILE A 192 17.99 15.30 7.71
N ILE A 193 17.59 16.45 8.26
CA ILE A 193 18.45 17.63 8.44
C ILE A 193 19.60 17.46 9.46
N ASN A 194 19.62 16.38 10.23
CA ASN A 194 20.66 16.09 11.23
C ASN A 194 21.92 15.41 10.66
N ARG A 195 22.13 15.48 9.34
CA ARG A 195 23.28 14.92 8.62
C ARG A 195 24.27 16.02 8.20
N PRO A 196 25.53 15.68 7.86
CA PRO A 196 26.47 16.62 7.27
C PRO A 196 25.89 17.33 6.04
N THR A 197 26.20 18.61 5.88
CA THR A 197 25.66 19.45 4.78
C THR A 197 25.98 18.89 3.39
N THR A 198 27.13 18.23 3.23
CA THR A 198 27.51 17.52 2.00
C THR A 198 26.52 16.45 1.62
N ASP A 199 26.13 15.63 2.59
CA ASP A 199 25.29 14.46 2.41
C ASP A 199 23.86 14.90 2.12
N LEU A 200 23.39 15.94 2.83
CA LEU A 200 22.09 16.59 2.59
C LEU A 200 21.99 17.17 1.17
N LEU A 201 23.05 17.80 0.66
CA LEU A 201 23.09 18.32 -0.71
C LEU A 201 23.08 17.18 -1.76
N ILE A 202 23.80 16.08 -1.49
CA ILE A 202 23.79 14.89 -2.36
C ILE A 202 22.39 14.26 -2.37
N ASP A 203 21.79 14.03 -1.20
CA ASP A 203 20.44 13.47 -1.07
C ASP A 203 19.40 14.35 -1.77
N LEU A 204 19.51 15.68 -1.67
CA LEU A 204 18.64 16.63 -2.38
C LEU A 204 18.77 16.53 -3.90
N LEU A 205 20.01 16.54 -4.42
CA LEU A 205 20.26 16.47 -5.87
C LEU A 205 19.83 15.12 -6.45
N LEU A 206 20.11 14.01 -5.74
CA LEU A 206 19.66 12.68 -6.13
C LEU A 206 18.12 12.59 -6.11
N TYR A 207 17.47 13.05 -5.05
CA TYR A 207 16.01 12.98 -4.92
C TYR A 207 15.28 13.83 -5.97
N LEU A 208 15.74 15.06 -6.22
CA LEU A 208 15.24 15.90 -7.32
C LEU A 208 15.51 15.27 -8.68
N GLY A 209 16.68 14.67 -8.89
CA GLY A 209 17.03 13.93 -10.11
C GLY A 209 16.12 12.72 -10.36
N ILE A 210 15.73 12.01 -9.30
CA ILE A 210 14.79 10.87 -9.34
C ILE A 210 13.38 11.35 -9.66
N ILE A 211 12.85 12.37 -8.98
CA ILE A 211 11.54 12.95 -9.31
C ILE A 211 11.53 13.44 -10.76
N PHE A 212 12.56 14.18 -11.17
CA PHE A 212 12.72 14.64 -12.54
C PHE A 212 12.68 13.47 -13.53
N TYR A 213 13.47 12.42 -13.31
CA TYR A 213 13.47 11.22 -14.15
C TYR A 213 12.08 10.56 -14.24
N LEU A 214 11.38 10.39 -13.12
CA LEU A 214 10.03 9.81 -13.08
C LEU A 214 9.00 10.65 -13.86
N LEU A 215 9.19 11.97 -13.95
CA LEU A 215 8.33 12.89 -14.70
C LEU A 215 8.66 12.98 -16.21
N GLN A 216 9.77 12.38 -16.69
CA GLN A 216 10.28 12.52 -18.07
C GLN A 216 9.27 12.11 -19.16
N ARG A 217 8.35 11.20 -18.85
CA ARG A 217 7.30 10.74 -19.79
C ARG A 217 5.92 11.36 -19.57
N VAL A 218 5.82 12.28 -18.61
CA VAL A 218 4.58 13.00 -18.27
C VAL A 218 4.53 14.34 -19.00
N PHE A 219 5.66 15.04 -19.05
CA PHE A 219 5.82 16.37 -19.64
C PHE A 219 6.79 16.34 -20.82
N SER A 220 6.40 16.93 -21.95
CA SER A 220 7.27 17.05 -23.14
C SER A 220 8.29 18.18 -23.05
N LYS A 221 8.06 19.19 -22.19
CA LYS A 221 8.95 20.32 -21.97
C LYS A 221 9.75 20.15 -20.69
N ILE A 222 11.09 20.14 -20.81
CA ILE A 222 12.01 20.01 -19.67
C ILE A 222 11.80 21.09 -18.59
N GLN A 223 11.41 22.30 -18.99
CA GLN A 223 11.07 23.38 -18.06
C GLN A 223 9.87 23.04 -17.15
N MET A 224 8.82 22.43 -17.71
CA MET A 224 7.66 21.97 -16.93
C MET A 224 8.04 20.82 -16.01
N GLN A 225 8.87 19.89 -16.49
CA GLN A 225 9.37 18.75 -15.73
C GLN A 225 10.20 19.20 -14.51
N LEU A 226 11.12 20.17 -14.69
CA LEU A 226 11.88 20.79 -13.61
C LEU A 226 10.97 21.56 -12.63
N MET A 227 10.06 22.38 -13.14
CA MET A 227 9.15 23.18 -12.32
C MET A 227 8.25 22.28 -11.45
N VAL A 228 7.72 21.19 -12.00
CA VAL A 228 6.89 20.23 -11.24
C VAL A 228 7.73 19.41 -10.26
N ALA A 229 8.96 19.01 -10.61
CA ALA A 229 9.86 18.32 -9.69
C ALA A 229 10.19 19.18 -8.45
N LEU A 230 10.53 20.45 -8.67
CA LEU A 230 10.76 21.42 -7.61
C LEU A 230 9.48 21.71 -6.81
N ALA A 231 8.33 21.86 -7.47
CA ALA A 231 7.06 22.10 -6.79
C ALA A 231 6.65 20.92 -5.88
N ILE A 232 6.86 19.68 -6.31
CA ILE A 232 6.64 18.48 -5.48
C ILE A 232 7.53 18.55 -4.22
N TYR A 233 8.84 18.78 -4.38
CA TYR A 233 9.76 18.85 -3.24
C TYR A 233 9.43 19.99 -2.27
N VAL A 234 9.16 21.20 -2.79
CA VAL A 234 8.77 22.36 -1.98
C VAL A 234 7.45 22.12 -1.26
N ALA A 235 6.46 21.49 -1.90
CA ALA A 235 5.21 21.13 -1.26
C ALA A 235 5.40 20.04 -0.18
N GLN A 236 6.29 19.06 -0.40
CA GLN A 236 6.62 18.05 0.62
C GLN A 236 7.27 18.70 1.83
N MET A 237 8.26 19.59 1.62
CA MET A 237 8.85 20.42 2.68
C MET A 237 7.79 21.23 3.43
N GLY A 238 6.85 21.86 2.72
CA GLY A 238 5.76 22.62 3.33
C GLY A 238 4.84 21.76 4.21
N VAL A 239 4.46 20.57 3.75
CA VAL A 239 3.63 19.64 4.56
C VAL A 239 4.40 19.12 5.77
N ILE A 240 5.68 18.76 5.63
CA ILE A 240 6.51 18.30 6.76
C ILE A 240 6.74 19.42 7.79
N PHE A 241 6.90 20.67 7.32
CA PHE A 241 7.05 21.84 8.19
C PHE A 241 5.76 22.15 8.97
N MET A 242 4.60 22.10 8.31
CA MET A 242 3.31 22.35 8.95
C MET A 242 2.85 21.19 9.85
N TRP A 243 3.20 19.95 9.50
CA TRP A 243 2.86 18.73 10.26
C TRP A 243 4.09 17.82 10.41
N PRO A 244 4.98 18.12 11.38
CA PRO A 244 6.17 17.33 11.64
C PRO A 244 5.86 15.84 11.91
N GLY A 245 6.68 14.95 11.36
CA GLY A 245 6.48 13.50 11.45
C GLY A 245 5.54 12.89 10.40
N THR A 246 4.91 13.70 9.54
CA THR A 246 4.11 13.18 8.42
C THR A 246 4.97 12.36 7.46
N THR A 247 4.60 11.09 7.26
CA THR A 247 5.30 10.15 6.36
C THR A 247 4.36 9.54 5.33
N GLY A 248 4.83 9.54 4.09
CA GLY A 248 4.24 8.86 2.95
C GLY A 248 4.44 7.34 2.96
N TYR A 249 4.49 6.75 1.76
CA TYR A 249 4.82 5.34 1.57
C TYR A 249 5.73 5.12 0.37
N SER A 250 7.02 4.89 0.64
CA SER A 250 8.04 4.79 -0.39
C SER A 250 7.89 3.57 -1.31
N GLY A 251 7.18 2.51 -0.89
CA GLY A 251 6.90 1.34 -1.74
C GLY A 251 6.12 1.68 -3.02
N TRP A 252 5.36 2.79 -3.04
CA TRP A 252 4.68 3.27 -4.25
C TRP A 252 5.65 3.69 -5.38
N PHE A 253 6.92 4.01 -5.09
CA PHE A 253 7.90 4.33 -6.13
C PHE A 253 8.11 3.19 -7.14
N LEU A 254 7.98 1.92 -6.73
CA LEU A 254 8.08 0.78 -7.64
C LEU A 254 6.98 0.83 -8.71
N PHE A 255 5.73 1.02 -8.28
CA PHE A 255 4.57 1.12 -9.18
C PHE A 255 4.65 2.38 -10.07
N ILE A 256 5.06 3.52 -9.51
CA ILE A 256 5.25 4.77 -10.27
C ILE A 256 6.30 4.59 -11.35
N PHE A 257 7.45 3.97 -11.02
CA PHE A 257 8.49 3.66 -12.00
C PHE A 257 7.95 2.75 -13.11
N ILE A 258 7.22 1.68 -12.78
CA ILE A 258 6.61 0.76 -13.75
C ILE A 258 5.61 1.51 -14.66
N VAL A 259 4.70 2.28 -14.09
CA VAL A 259 3.67 3.03 -14.82
C VAL A 259 4.31 4.07 -15.74
N GLY A 260 5.23 4.88 -15.21
CA GLY A 260 5.95 5.90 -15.98
C GLY A 260 6.80 5.33 -17.10
N ARG A 261 7.42 4.15 -16.90
CA ARG A 261 8.43 3.59 -17.82
C ARG A 261 7.89 2.55 -18.82
N TYR A 262 6.79 1.88 -18.52
CA TYR A 262 6.27 0.77 -19.34
C TYR A 262 4.79 0.97 -19.75
N ILE A 263 3.90 1.29 -18.81
CA ILE A 263 2.44 1.39 -19.08
C ILE A 263 2.08 2.72 -19.80
N ARG A 264 2.88 3.77 -19.56
CA ARG A 264 2.63 5.19 -19.94
C ARG A 264 1.46 5.79 -19.16
N VAL A 265 1.58 7.07 -18.79
CA VAL A 265 0.58 7.79 -17.97
C VAL A 265 -0.66 8.20 -18.77
N GLN A 266 -0.53 8.37 -20.09
CA GLN A 266 -1.61 8.80 -20.97
C GLN A 266 -2.13 7.60 -21.79
N HIS A 267 -3.45 7.43 -21.83
CA HIS A 267 -4.11 6.45 -22.70
C HIS A 267 -4.02 6.91 -24.18
N PRO A 268 -3.79 6.01 -25.15
CA PRO A 268 -3.89 6.35 -26.57
C PRO A 268 -5.30 6.82 -26.96
N ALA A 269 -5.44 7.53 -28.08
CA ALA A 269 -6.76 7.90 -28.58
C ALA A 269 -7.54 6.63 -29.00
N ALA A 270 -8.82 6.54 -28.62
CA ALA A 270 -9.67 5.43 -29.04
C ALA A 270 -10.05 5.58 -30.52
N GLU A 271 -9.97 4.47 -31.26
CA GLU A 271 -10.26 4.45 -32.71
C GLU A 271 -11.77 4.56 -33.02
N ILE A 272 -12.63 4.23 -32.05
CA ILE A 272 -14.09 4.22 -32.21
C ILE A 272 -14.76 4.97 -31.05
N ASN A 273 -15.39 6.11 -31.35
CA ASN A 273 -16.08 6.98 -30.40
C ASN A 273 -17.61 6.78 -30.45
N GLU A 274 -18.12 5.91 -29.57
CA GLU A 274 -19.55 5.69 -29.33
C GLU A 274 -19.93 6.18 -27.92
N PRO A 275 -21.08 6.83 -27.72
CA PRO A 275 -21.50 7.24 -26.38
C PRO A 275 -21.74 6.02 -25.48
N LEU A 276 -21.38 6.12 -24.20
CA LEU A 276 -21.70 5.09 -23.21
C LEU A 276 -23.21 5.03 -22.96
N THR A 277 -23.70 3.82 -22.69
CA THR A 277 -25.06 3.58 -22.19
C THR A 277 -25.21 4.06 -20.73
N PRO A 278 -26.44 4.33 -20.25
CA PRO A 278 -26.67 4.69 -18.85
C PRO A 278 -26.18 3.63 -17.85
N LEU A 279 -26.29 2.35 -18.21
CA LEU A 279 -25.79 1.23 -17.41
C LEU A 279 -24.26 1.27 -17.28
N GLN A 280 -23.55 1.51 -18.39
CA GLN A 280 -22.10 1.66 -18.37
C GLN A 280 -21.67 2.86 -17.51
N MET A 281 -22.32 4.02 -17.65
CA MET A 281 -22.03 5.19 -16.81
C MET A 281 -22.19 4.87 -15.31
N MET A 282 -23.25 4.15 -14.93
CA MET A 282 -23.46 3.68 -13.55
C MET A 282 -22.34 2.73 -13.09
N LEU A 283 -21.96 1.75 -13.91
CA LEU A 283 -20.88 0.82 -13.60
C LEU A 283 -19.52 1.51 -13.45
N GLY A 284 -19.28 2.60 -14.19
CA GLY A 284 -18.07 3.41 -14.06
C GLY A 284 -17.99 4.13 -12.71
N TRP A 285 -19.11 4.69 -12.23
CA TRP A 285 -19.19 5.23 -10.88
C TRP A 285 -19.00 4.16 -9.80
N VAL A 286 -19.57 2.97 -9.98
CA VAL A 286 -19.35 1.83 -9.07
C VAL A 286 -17.86 1.45 -9.03
N ALA A 287 -17.18 1.40 -10.18
CA ALA A 287 -15.75 1.12 -10.25
C ALA A 287 -14.90 2.19 -9.52
N ILE A 288 -15.24 3.48 -9.65
CA ILE A 288 -14.59 4.56 -8.89
C ILE A 288 -14.80 4.40 -7.37
N ILE A 289 -16.00 4.01 -6.93
CA ILE A 289 -16.29 3.74 -5.51
C ILE A 289 -15.49 2.54 -5.01
N ILE A 290 -15.46 1.44 -5.77
CA ILE A 290 -14.68 0.22 -5.46
C ILE A 290 -13.20 0.57 -5.30
N PHE A 291 -12.64 1.40 -6.20
CA PHE A 291 -11.27 1.90 -6.08
C PHE A 291 -11.05 2.61 -4.74
N ILE A 292 -11.87 3.62 -4.42
CA ILE A 292 -11.71 4.45 -3.22
C ILE A 292 -11.78 3.61 -1.93
N ILE A 293 -12.72 2.66 -1.83
CA ILE A 293 -12.88 1.85 -0.62
C ILE A 293 -11.84 0.72 -0.49
N SER A 294 -11.31 0.23 -1.61
CA SER A 294 -10.36 -0.90 -1.65
C SER A 294 -8.90 -0.47 -1.64
N PHE A 295 -8.58 0.76 -2.07
CA PHE A 295 -7.21 1.25 -2.14
C PHE A 295 -6.59 1.42 -0.75
N SER A 296 -5.46 0.74 -0.53
CA SER A 296 -4.66 0.89 0.69
C SER A 296 -3.54 1.91 0.46
N LEU A 297 -3.45 2.94 1.31
CA LEU A 297 -2.37 3.93 1.21
C LEU A 297 -1.00 3.33 1.58
N LYS A 298 -0.96 2.39 2.53
CA LYS A 298 0.26 1.72 3.04
C LYS A 298 0.05 0.20 3.04
N PRO A 299 0.01 -0.47 1.87
CA PRO A 299 -0.45 -1.86 1.75
C PRO A 299 0.44 -2.89 2.48
N MET A 300 1.74 -2.66 2.54
CA MET A 300 2.71 -3.54 3.22
C MET A 300 3.80 -2.66 3.86
N ILE A 301 3.88 -2.62 5.17
CA ILE A 301 4.89 -1.85 5.90
C ILE A 301 6.02 -2.80 6.28
N ILE A 302 7.25 -2.41 5.95
CA ILE A 302 8.50 -3.07 6.35
C ILE A 302 9.26 -2.02 7.17
N GLY A 303 9.58 -2.30 8.43
CA GLY A 303 10.30 -1.38 9.31
C GLY A 303 10.20 -1.73 10.78
#